data_AF-A0A1J5D8A0-F1
#
_entry.id   AF-A0A1J5D8A0-F1
#
_cell.length_a   1.000
_cell.length_b   1.000
_cell.length_c   1.000
_cell.angle_alpha   90.00
_cell.angle_beta   90.00
_cell.angle_gamma   90.00
#
_symmetry.space_group_name_H-M   'P 1'
#
loop_
_entity.id
_entity.type
_entity.pdbx_description
1 polymer ?
#
loop_
_entity_poly.entity_id
_entity_poly.type
_entity_poly.pdbx_seq_one_letter_code
_entity_poly.pdbx_strand_id
1 'polypeptide(L)'
;EPDHSGSIPALLERNPRIKIVCSRGGKTSVARHCPGGYNLQIVKTGDSLSLGKRNLRFFEAQMLHWPDTMFSYCPEEKILFSTDAFGQHYAHSSHFADEVDDCELWAEAIKYFANILTPFCGQIIKKINEYAALGWPFEMICPSHGMIWRKNPNRIVEKYLEWSSGRAEASVVVVYDSIWKGTERMAKAICRGIEAEGMPFKLFYTGVADLNDVMTEVLKAKGFLVGCPTLNNNIMPSLAPYLEEMRGLRFLNKIGAAFGTYGWSGEGVKRLEEALEKATVKVVQPGIKILFKPNDEDLKSCEQFGRNFAKQVRSSCG
;
A
#
# COMPACT_ATOMS: atom_id res chain seq x y z
N GLU A 1 -16.53 -1.54 7.88
CA GLU A 1 -15.53 -2.22 8.72
C GLU A 1 -15.80 -1.91 10.20
N PRO A 2 -15.44 -2.80 11.16
CA PRO A 2 -15.84 -2.66 12.58
C PRO A 2 -15.35 -1.40 13.30
N ASP A 3 -14.26 -0.81 12.87
CA ASP A 3 -13.75 0.48 13.36
C ASP A 3 -14.66 1.67 13.02
N HIS A 4 -15.50 1.54 11.97
CA HIS A 4 -16.50 2.54 11.60
C HIS A 4 -17.93 2.17 12.02
N SER A 5 -18.23 0.87 12.09
CA SER A 5 -19.58 0.36 12.35
C SER A 5 -19.78 -0.20 13.75
N GLY A 6 -18.72 -0.32 14.55
CA GLY A 6 -18.76 -0.98 15.87
C GLY A 6 -19.68 -0.30 16.88
N SER A 7 -19.93 1.00 16.74
CA SER A 7 -20.84 1.75 17.61
C SER A 7 -22.31 1.73 17.17
N ILE A 8 -22.65 1.12 16.03
CA ILE A 8 -24.03 1.06 15.53
C ILE A 8 -25.00 0.45 16.56
N PRO A 9 -24.69 -0.68 17.22
CA PRO A 9 -25.59 -1.26 18.23
C PRO A 9 -25.86 -0.30 19.40
N ALA A 10 -24.82 0.36 19.91
CA ALA A 10 -24.94 1.32 21.02
C ALA A 10 -25.77 2.55 20.65
N LEU A 11 -25.66 3.05 19.40
CA LEU A 11 -26.49 4.15 18.91
C LEU A 11 -27.96 3.74 18.82
N LEU A 12 -28.23 2.52 18.34
CA LEU A 12 -29.60 2.00 18.19
C LEU A 12 -30.26 1.62 19.52
N GLU A 13 -29.50 1.15 20.50
CA GLU A 13 -29.99 0.94 21.87
C GLU A 13 -30.53 2.25 22.46
N ARG A 14 -29.82 3.36 22.23
CA ARG A 14 -30.24 4.70 22.68
C ARG A 14 -31.42 5.26 21.88
N ASN A 15 -31.47 4.98 20.57
CA ASN A 15 -32.58 5.41 19.72
C ASN A 15 -32.88 4.37 18.62
N PRO A 16 -33.84 3.45 18.87
CA PRO A 16 -34.20 2.41 17.92
C PRO A 16 -34.82 2.92 16.61
N ARG A 17 -35.19 4.21 16.55
CA ARG A 17 -35.82 4.83 15.37
C ARG A 17 -34.79 5.37 14.37
N ILE A 18 -33.49 5.31 14.67
CA ILE A 18 -32.45 5.72 13.72
C ILE A 18 -32.61 4.94 12.42
N LYS A 19 -32.65 5.67 11.32
CA LYS A 19 -32.59 5.10 9.98
C LYS A 19 -31.13 5.05 9.54
N ILE A 20 -30.65 3.87 9.16
CA ILE A 20 -29.30 3.67 8.65
C ILE A 20 -29.35 3.73 7.13
N VAL A 21 -28.59 4.65 6.55
CA VAL A 21 -28.45 4.80 5.10
C VAL A 21 -27.16 4.11 4.67
N CYS A 22 -27.25 3.18 3.73
CA CYS A 22 -26.11 2.36 3.32
C CYS A 22 -26.20 1.92 1.86
N SER A 23 -25.08 1.46 1.30
CA SER A 23 -25.07 0.82 -0.01
C SER A 23 -25.76 -0.55 0.05
N ARG A 24 -25.97 -1.18 -1.11
CA ARG A 24 -26.46 -2.57 -1.15
C ARG A 24 -25.53 -3.53 -0.42
N GLY A 25 -24.22 -3.35 -0.55
CA GLY A 25 -23.23 -4.14 0.20
C GLY A 25 -23.33 -3.87 1.70
N GLY A 26 -23.51 -2.61 2.08
CA GLY A 26 -23.60 -2.17 3.47
C GLY A 26 -24.77 -2.80 4.20
N LYS A 27 -25.91 -3.01 3.52
CA LYS A 27 -27.03 -3.78 4.09
C LYS A 27 -26.60 -5.18 4.52
N THR A 28 -25.83 -5.89 3.70
CA THR A 28 -25.32 -7.21 4.02
C THR A 28 -24.35 -7.14 5.21
N SER A 29 -23.38 -6.21 5.16
CA SER A 29 -22.38 -6.04 6.22
C SER A 29 -23.02 -5.70 7.57
N VAL A 30 -23.90 -4.69 7.61
CA VAL A 30 -24.60 -4.26 8.83
C VAL A 30 -25.44 -5.39 9.39
N ALA A 31 -26.23 -6.09 8.56
CA ALA A 31 -27.07 -7.20 9.05
C ALA A 31 -26.25 -8.37 9.64
N ARG A 32 -25.01 -8.56 9.18
CA ARG A 32 -24.12 -9.63 9.67
C ARG A 32 -23.33 -9.23 10.91
N HIS A 33 -22.82 -8.01 10.97
CA HIS A 33 -22.02 -7.52 12.11
C HIS A 33 -22.87 -7.00 13.26
N CYS A 34 -24.08 -6.53 12.96
CA CYS A 34 -25.02 -5.97 13.91
C CYS A 34 -26.39 -6.62 13.66
N PRO A 35 -26.64 -7.84 14.19
CA PRO A 35 -27.91 -8.51 14.00
C PRO A 35 -29.02 -7.80 14.78
N GLY A 36 -30.06 -7.39 14.07
CA GLY A 36 -31.25 -6.75 14.59
C GLY A 36 -32.00 -6.14 13.42
N GLY A 37 -33.31 -6.32 13.31
CA GLY A 37 -34.11 -5.89 12.15
C GLY A 37 -34.18 -4.37 12.02
N TYR A 38 -33.07 -3.73 11.67
CA TYR A 38 -32.92 -2.28 11.69
C TYR A 38 -33.61 -1.61 10.50
N ASN A 39 -33.96 -0.35 10.68
CA ASN A 39 -34.50 0.49 9.63
C ASN A 39 -33.40 0.89 8.64
N LEU A 40 -33.19 0.07 7.61
CA LEU A 40 -32.17 0.28 6.59
C LEU A 40 -32.78 0.92 5.34
N GLN A 41 -32.17 2.01 4.87
CA GLN A 41 -32.42 2.61 3.57
C GLN A 41 -31.21 2.35 2.66
N ILE A 42 -31.45 1.61 1.58
CA ILE A 42 -30.43 1.35 0.56
C ILE A 42 -30.39 2.53 -0.39
N VAL A 43 -29.20 3.01 -0.72
CA VAL A 43 -28.95 4.06 -1.72
C VAL A 43 -27.97 3.58 -2.77
N LYS A 44 -28.01 4.23 -3.94
CA LYS A 44 -27.15 4.00 -5.09
C LYS A 44 -26.51 5.30 -5.55
N THR A 45 -25.55 5.23 -6.47
CA THR A 45 -24.96 6.42 -7.10
C THR A 45 -26.05 7.32 -7.68
N GLY A 46 -26.03 8.60 -7.30
CA GLY A 46 -26.96 9.62 -7.78
C GLY A 46 -28.23 9.78 -6.94
N ASP A 47 -28.56 8.83 -6.06
CA ASP A 47 -29.63 9.01 -5.08
C ASP A 47 -29.32 10.20 -4.16
N SER A 48 -30.37 10.86 -3.66
CA SER A 48 -30.24 11.98 -2.75
C SER A 48 -31.17 11.87 -1.54
N LEU A 49 -30.71 12.39 -0.39
CA LEU A 49 -31.45 12.46 0.86
C LEU A 49 -31.42 13.90 1.37
N SER A 50 -32.60 14.49 1.57
CA SER A 50 -32.71 15.81 2.19
C SER A 50 -32.59 15.74 3.71
N LEU A 51 -31.82 16.67 4.27
CA LEU A 51 -31.69 16.95 5.70
C LEU A 51 -32.37 18.28 6.07
N GLY A 52 -33.24 18.81 5.21
CA GLY A 52 -33.80 20.15 5.29
C GLY A 52 -33.00 21.14 4.46
N LYS A 53 -32.12 21.94 5.10
CA LYS A 53 -31.32 22.97 4.40
C LYS A 53 -30.18 22.41 3.53
N ARG A 54 -29.82 21.15 3.75
CA ARG A 54 -28.71 20.45 3.06
C ARG A 54 -29.23 19.15 2.46
N ASN A 55 -28.56 18.68 1.43
CA ASN A 55 -28.81 17.37 0.84
C ASN A 55 -27.52 16.53 0.90
N LEU A 56 -27.69 15.22 1.03
CA LEU A 56 -26.63 14.25 0.77
C LEU A 56 -26.91 13.59 -0.58
N ARG A 57 -25.89 13.46 -1.41
CA ARG A 57 -25.88 12.60 -2.60
C ARG A 57 -24.92 11.45 -2.36
N PHE A 58 -25.19 10.30 -2.94
CA PHE A 58 -24.41 9.10 -2.71
C PHE A 58 -23.66 8.68 -3.97
N PHE A 59 -22.46 8.12 -3.77
CA PHE A 59 -21.62 7.56 -4.83
C PHE A 59 -21.08 6.20 -4.39
N GLU A 60 -21.41 5.13 -5.11
CA GLU A 60 -20.90 3.79 -4.82
C GLU A 60 -19.43 3.68 -5.20
N ALA A 61 -18.56 3.46 -4.21
CA ALA A 61 -17.11 3.39 -4.32
C ALA A 61 -16.61 1.98 -4.00
N GLN A 62 -17.30 0.96 -4.49
CA GLN A 62 -17.02 -0.45 -4.19
C GLN A 62 -15.54 -0.81 -4.44
N MET A 63 -14.97 -1.57 -3.50
CA MET A 63 -13.56 -1.98 -3.44
C MET A 63 -12.57 -0.84 -3.16
N LEU A 64 -13.03 0.29 -2.62
CA LEU A 64 -12.17 1.37 -2.07
C LEU A 64 -12.39 1.53 -0.55
N HIS A 65 -12.14 0.53 0.29
CA HIS A 65 -11.46 -0.76 0.05
C HIS A 65 -12.37 -1.99 0.20
N TRP A 66 -13.62 -1.83 0.63
CA TRP A 66 -14.55 -2.96 0.81
C TRP A 66 -15.65 -3.00 -0.26
N PRO A 67 -16.31 -4.16 -0.46
CA PRO A 67 -17.42 -4.29 -1.41
C PRO A 67 -18.64 -3.39 -1.10
N ASP A 68 -18.74 -2.89 0.13
CA ASP A 68 -19.84 -2.04 0.60
C ASP A 68 -19.53 -0.55 0.62
N THR A 69 -18.30 -0.13 0.33
CA THR A 69 -17.88 1.27 0.35
C THR A 69 -18.77 2.15 -0.53
N MET A 70 -19.22 3.26 0.04
CA MET A 70 -19.86 4.38 -0.68
C MET A 70 -19.40 5.70 -0.07
N PHE A 71 -19.38 6.75 -0.87
CA PHE A 71 -19.16 8.11 -0.41
C PHE A 71 -20.49 8.85 -0.25
N SER A 72 -20.51 9.81 0.67
CA SER A 72 -21.58 10.80 0.78
C SER A 72 -21.05 12.16 0.37
N TYR A 73 -21.83 12.93 -0.37
CA TYR A 73 -21.44 14.24 -0.87
C TYR A 73 -22.52 15.26 -0.48
N CYS A 74 -22.12 16.38 0.13
CA CYS A 74 -23.02 17.50 0.43
C CYS A 74 -22.83 18.60 -0.62
N PRO A 75 -23.77 18.79 -1.57
CA PRO A 75 -23.61 19.76 -2.65
C PRO A 75 -23.56 21.21 -2.19
N GLU A 76 -24.32 21.55 -1.14
CA GLU A 76 -24.43 22.94 -0.66
C GLU A 76 -23.13 23.46 -0.08
N GLU A 77 -22.31 22.57 0.52
CA GLU A 77 -21.02 22.91 1.12
C GLU A 77 -19.83 22.33 0.34
N LYS A 78 -20.09 21.59 -0.74
CA LYS A 78 -19.06 20.91 -1.55
C LYS A 78 -18.15 20.01 -0.72
N ILE A 79 -18.72 19.26 0.22
CA ILE A 79 -18.00 18.34 1.11
C ILE A 79 -18.16 16.90 0.62
N LEU A 80 -17.06 16.20 0.42
CA LEU A 80 -17.02 14.77 0.15
C LEU A 80 -16.64 14.01 1.42
N PHE A 81 -17.54 13.18 1.94
CA PHE A 81 -17.28 12.21 3.00
C PHE A 81 -16.86 10.90 2.36
N SER A 82 -15.55 10.62 2.38
CA SER A 82 -14.91 9.61 1.55
C SER A 82 -14.64 8.29 2.27
N THR A 83 -15.05 8.13 3.52
CA THR A 83 -14.70 6.96 4.34
C THR A 83 -13.17 6.76 4.33
N ASP A 84 -12.68 5.54 4.12
CA ASP A 84 -11.27 5.19 4.09
C ASP A 84 -10.47 5.86 2.98
N ALA A 85 -11.10 6.10 1.84
CA ALA A 85 -10.42 6.74 0.72
C ALA A 85 -9.93 8.14 1.12
N PHE A 86 -8.70 8.45 0.74
CA PHE A 86 -7.99 9.68 1.07
C PHE A 86 -7.69 9.85 2.57
N GLY A 87 -7.79 8.79 3.39
CA GLY A 87 -7.44 8.80 4.81
C GLY A 87 -5.95 8.66 5.11
N GLN A 88 -5.61 8.81 6.39
CA GLN A 88 -4.29 8.50 6.96
C GLN A 88 -4.47 7.96 8.38
N HIS A 89 -3.62 7.03 8.83
CA HIS A 89 -3.58 6.65 10.24
C HIS A 89 -2.72 7.63 11.06
N TYR A 90 -3.16 8.88 11.12
CA TYR A 90 -2.42 9.97 11.74
C TYR A 90 -3.23 10.62 12.87
N ALA A 91 -2.81 10.41 14.12
CA ALA A 91 -3.43 11.01 15.29
C ALA A 91 -2.73 12.33 15.64
N HIS A 92 -3.48 13.42 15.64
CA HIS A 92 -2.99 14.75 15.99
C HIS A 92 -4.07 15.55 16.71
N SER A 93 -3.68 16.64 17.40
CA SER A 93 -4.62 17.52 18.12
C SER A 93 -5.42 18.43 17.18
N SER A 94 -4.87 18.76 16.02
CA SER A 94 -5.60 19.37 14.90
C SER A 94 -6.38 18.31 14.11
N HIS A 95 -7.38 18.77 13.37
CA HIS A 95 -8.20 17.96 12.48
C HIS A 95 -7.93 18.23 10.99
N PHE A 96 -7.11 19.21 10.63
CA PHE A 96 -6.99 19.71 9.26
C PHE A 96 -5.58 19.54 8.70
N ALA A 97 -5.51 19.08 7.45
CA ALA A 97 -4.26 18.80 6.75
C ALA A 97 -3.34 20.04 6.61
N ASP A 98 -3.90 21.25 6.58
CA ASP A 98 -3.14 22.50 6.50
C ASP A 98 -2.61 23.02 7.84
N GLU A 99 -2.89 22.33 8.94
CA GLU A 99 -2.50 22.71 10.31
C GLU A 99 -1.46 21.75 10.93
N VAL A 100 -0.91 20.82 10.14
CA VAL A 100 0.06 19.80 10.56
C VAL A 100 1.33 19.84 9.71
N ASP A 101 2.36 19.11 10.14
CA ASP A 101 3.58 18.97 9.34
C ASP A 101 3.29 18.21 8.03
N ASP A 102 3.67 18.81 6.90
CA ASP A 102 3.35 18.27 5.58
C ASP A 102 4.13 16.97 5.30
N CYS A 103 5.35 16.84 5.83
CA CYS A 103 6.16 15.63 5.65
C CYS A 103 5.55 14.45 6.41
N GLU A 104 5.15 14.64 7.67
CA GLU A 104 4.47 13.61 8.47
C GLU A 104 3.14 13.19 7.83
N LEU A 105 2.33 14.17 7.43
CA LEU A 105 1.04 13.92 6.80
C LEU A 105 1.18 13.07 5.52
N TRP A 106 2.14 13.41 4.66
CA TRP A 106 2.36 12.64 3.42
C TRP A 106 2.98 11.28 3.67
N ALA A 107 3.83 11.12 4.69
CA ALA A 107 4.37 9.83 5.09
C ALA A 107 3.25 8.87 5.52
N GLU A 108 2.29 9.36 6.32
CA GLU A 108 1.14 8.55 6.76
C GLU A 108 0.14 8.29 5.62
N ALA A 109 -0.09 9.27 4.73
CA ALA A 109 -0.98 9.08 3.59
C ALA A 109 -0.46 8.02 2.61
N ILE A 110 0.83 8.05 2.27
CA ILE A 110 1.40 7.04 1.37
C ILE A 110 1.50 5.67 2.05
N LYS A 111 1.78 5.62 3.36
CA LYS A 111 1.76 4.37 4.12
C LYS A 111 0.38 3.74 4.15
N TYR A 112 -0.66 4.54 4.38
CA TYR A 112 -2.05 4.09 4.32
C TYR A 112 -2.40 3.53 2.93
N PHE A 113 -2.06 4.26 1.87
CA PHE A 113 -2.30 3.80 0.50
C PHE A 113 -1.56 2.50 0.18
N ALA A 114 -0.26 2.44 0.48
CA ALA A 114 0.60 1.32 0.13
C ALA A 114 0.11 -0.02 0.72
N ASN A 115 -0.39 0.01 1.96
CA ASN A 115 -0.72 -1.18 2.71
C ASN A 115 -2.21 -1.60 2.63
N ILE A 116 -3.09 -0.74 2.10
CA ILE A 116 -4.54 -1.02 2.05
C ILE A 116 -5.07 -0.97 0.61
N LEU A 117 -4.62 0.01 -0.18
CA LEU A 117 -5.27 0.40 -1.42
C LEU A 117 -4.55 -0.07 -2.69
N THR A 118 -3.28 -0.45 -2.58
CA THR A 118 -2.46 -0.97 -3.70
C THR A 118 -3.15 -2.09 -4.52
N PRO A 119 -3.85 -3.08 -3.92
CA PRO A 119 -4.55 -4.11 -4.72
C PRO A 119 -5.65 -3.54 -5.63
N PHE A 120 -6.13 -2.33 -5.37
CA PHE A 120 -7.30 -1.71 -5.98
C PHE A 120 -6.96 -0.52 -6.90
N CYS A 121 -5.67 -0.32 -7.25
CA CYS A 121 -5.22 0.78 -8.11
C CYS A 121 -6.07 0.97 -9.37
N GLY A 122 -6.43 -0.13 -10.07
CA GLY A 122 -7.28 -0.05 -11.26
C GLY A 122 -8.71 0.43 -10.96
N GLN A 123 -9.29 -0.03 -9.85
CA GLN A 123 -10.60 0.41 -9.37
C GLN A 123 -10.58 1.86 -8.93
N ILE A 124 -9.50 2.31 -8.27
CA ILE A 124 -9.31 3.70 -7.83
C ILE A 124 -9.34 4.65 -9.02
N ILE A 125 -8.53 4.39 -10.06
CA ILE A 125 -8.51 5.21 -11.29
C ILE A 125 -9.91 5.26 -11.92
N LYS A 126 -10.57 4.10 -12.05
CA LYS A 126 -11.93 4.02 -12.58
C LYS A 126 -12.92 4.84 -11.76
N LYS A 127 -12.89 4.74 -10.43
CA LYS A 127 -13.82 5.45 -9.53
C LYS A 127 -13.58 6.95 -9.48
N ILE A 128 -12.33 7.40 -9.53
CA ILE A 128 -12.02 8.82 -9.65
C ILE A 128 -12.58 9.38 -10.97
N ASN A 129 -12.41 8.67 -12.09
CA ASN A 129 -12.95 9.08 -13.39
C ASN A 129 -14.50 9.08 -13.42
N GLU A 130 -15.13 8.06 -12.84
CA GLU A 130 -16.59 7.99 -12.69
C GLU A 130 -17.12 9.18 -11.87
N TYR A 131 -16.48 9.50 -10.74
CA TYR A 131 -16.88 10.63 -9.90
C TYR A 131 -16.68 11.96 -10.64
N ALA A 132 -15.55 12.13 -11.34
CA ALA A 132 -15.27 13.33 -12.14
C ALA A 132 -16.34 13.55 -13.23
N ALA A 133 -16.79 12.48 -13.89
CA ALA A 133 -17.83 12.54 -14.92
C ALA A 133 -19.21 12.99 -14.39
N LEU A 134 -19.48 12.86 -13.08
CA LEU A 134 -20.71 13.37 -12.46
C LEU A 134 -20.71 14.90 -12.33
N GLY A 135 -19.54 15.55 -12.46
CA GLY A 135 -19.41 17.00 -12.31
C GLY A 135 -19.76 17.49 -10.91
N TRP A 136 -19.47 16.70 -9.87
CA TRP A 136 -19.68 17.09 -8.46
C TRP A 136 -18.41 17.75 -7.92
N PRO A 137 -18.36 19.08 -7.80
CA PRO A 137 -17.17 19.76 -7.28
C PRO A 137 -17.04 19.53 -5.77
N PHE A 138 -15.83 19.37 -5.25
CA PHE A 138 -15.58 19.38 -3.81
C PHE A 138 -14.52 20.42 -3.46
N GLU A 139 -14.72 21.09 -2.33
CA GLU A 139 -13.74 21.99 -1.70
C GLU A 139 -13.18 21.39 -0.41
N MET A 140 -13.77 20.29 0.08
CA MET A 140 -13.31 19.56 1.24
C MET A 140 -13.49 18.05 1.08
N ILE A 141 -12.49 17.27 1.50
CA ILE A 141 -12.60 15.81 1.64
C ILE A 141 -12.43 15.45 3.11
N CYS A 142 -13.42 14.75 3.66
CA CYS A 142 -13.48 14.29 5.03
C CYS A 142 -13.36 12.75 5.06
N PRO A 143 -12.16 12.19 5.22
CA PRO A 143 -11.97 10.75 5.39
C PRO A 143 -12.42 10.28 6.78
N SER A 144 -12.55 8.97 6.96
CA SER A 144 -12.83 8.32 8.26
C SER A 144 -11.61 8.31 9.20
N HIS A 145 -10.41 8.45 8.65
CA HIS A 145 -9.15 8.42 9.38
C HIS A 145 -8.27 9.63 9.08
N GLY A 146 -7.66 10.18 10.13
CA GLY A 146 -6.61 11.20 10.00
C GLY A 146 -7.18 12.59 9.77
N MET A 147 -6.53 13.34 8.89
CA MET A 147 -6.76 14.77 8.70
C MET A 147 -7.79 15.04 7.60
N ILE A 148 -8.56 16.11 7.77
CA ILE A 148 -9.50 16.63 6.77
C ILE A 148 -8.75 17.48 5.74
N TRP A 149 -8.97 17.20 4.47
CA TRP A 149 -8.43 17.96 3.35
C TRP A 149 -9.35 19.14 3.01
N ARG A 150 -9.18 20.28 3.67
CA ARG A 150 -9.98 21.50 3.39
C ARG A 150 -9.31 22.54 2.49
N LYS A 151 -7.99 22.45 2.32
CA LYS A 151 -7.21 23.36 1.47
C LYS A 151 -6.56 22.59 0.34
N ASN A 152 -6.97 22.89 -0.89
CA ASN A 152 -6.57 22.18 -2.11
C ASN A 152 -6.75 20.64 -2.00
N PRO A 153 -7.98 20.14 -1.79
CA PRO A 153 -8.23 18.70 -1.64
C PRO A 153 -7.83 17.87 -2.87
N ASN A 154 -7.70 18.49 -4.06
CA ASN A 154 -7.24 17.78 -5.25
C ASN A 154 -5.83 17.20 -5.10
N ARG A 155 -4.99 17.76 -4.21
CA ARG A 155 -3.61 17.27 -4.00
C ARG A 155 -3.57 15.78 -3.61
N ILE A 156 -4.51 15.30 -2.80
CA ILE A 156 -4.56 13.89 -2.39
C ILE A 156 -5.16 13.00 -3.50
N VAL A 157 -6.09 13.53 -4.29
CA VAL A 157 -6.65 12.84 -5.46
C VAL A 157 -5.58 12.62 -6.53
N GLU A 158 -4.78 13.65 -6.82
CA GLU A 158 -3.64 13.57 -7.73
C GLU A 158 -2.62 12.53 -7.26
N LYS A 159 -2.33 12.47 -5.95
CA LYS A 159 -1.45 11.45 -5.38
C LYS A 159 -2.02 10.04 -5.49
N TYR A 160 -3.31 9.85 -5.26
CA TYR A 160 -3.97 8.56 -5.48
C TYR A 160 -3.86 8.13 -6.96
N LEU A 161 -4.03 9.05 -7.92
CA LEU A 161 -3.84 8.76 -9.34
C LEU A 161 -2.39 8.40 -9.66
N GLU A 162 -1.43 9.15 -9.11
CA GLU A 162 0.01 8.90 -9.27
C GLU A 162 0.40 7.51 -8.73
N TRP A 163 0.04 7.20 -7.50
CA TRP A 163 0.35 5.91 -6.87
C TRP A 163 -0.38 4.75 -7.58
N SER A 164 -1.61 4.98 -8.04
CA SER A 164 -2.37 3.97 -8.79
C SER A 164 -1.84 3.71 -10.20
N SER A 165 -1.06 4.63 -10.78
CA SER A 165 -0.55 4.46 -12.14
C SER A 165 0.58 3.44 -12.23
N GLY A 166 1.11 2.97 -11.09
CA GLY A 166 2.31 2.13 -11.04
C GLY A 166 3.58 2.89 -11.45
N ARG A 167 3.55 4.23 -11.44
CA ARG A 167 4.77 5.04 -11.56
C ARG A 167 5.60 4.82 -10.30
N ALA A 168 6.90 4.63 -10.49
CA ALA A 168 7.84 4.38 -9.42
C ALA A 168 9.12 5.18 -9.66
N GLU A 169 9.76 5.60 -8.58
CA GLU A 169 11.06 6.25 -8.59
C GLU A 169 12.13 5.26 -9.07
N ALA A 170 13.13 5.79 -9.79
CA ALA A 170 14.35 5.04 -10.06
C ALA A 170 15.13 4.90 -8.74
N SER A 171 14.76 3.91 -7.95
CA SER A 171 15.36 3.56 -6.66
C SER A 171 15.17 2.06 -6.37
N VAL A 172 15.91 1.55 -5.39
CA VAL A 172 15.91 0.13 -5.02
C VAL A 172 15.61 -0.07 -3.54
N VAL A 173 14.70 -0.98 -3.22
CA VAL A 173 14.51 -1.51 -1.86
C VAL A 173 15.22 -2.85 -1.77
N VAL A 174 16.10 -3.01 -0.79
CA VAL A 174 16.85 -4.24 -0.49
C VAL A 174 16.38 -4.76 0.86
N VAL A 175 15.76 -5.94 0.90
CA VAL A 175 15.30 -6.59 2.14
C VAL A 175 16.06 -7.88 2.33
N TYR A 176 16.60 -8.13 3.52
CA TYR A 176 17.30 -9.38 3.78
C TYR A 176 17.20 -9.84 5.23
N ASP A 177 17.53 -11.12 5.42
CA ASP A 177 17.89 -11.68 6.72
C ASP A 177 19.19 -12.49 6.62
N SER A 178 19.85 -12.75 7.75
CA SER A 178 21.07 -13.53 7.84
C SER A 178 21.25 -14.17 9.21
N ILE A 179 21.70 -15.42 9.23
CA ILE A 179 22.06 -16.13 10.47
C ILE A 179 23.52 -15.81 10.86
N TRP A 180 24.45 -15.98 9.91
CA TRP A 180 25.90 -15.87 10.15
C TRP A 180 26.53 -14.69 9.39
N LYS A 181 25.75 -13.64 9.11
CA LYS A 181 26.18 -12.41 8.42
C LYS A 181 26.70 -12.57 6.98
N GLY A 182 26.71 -13.78 6.42
CA GLY A 182 27.13 -14.02 5.04
C GLY A 182 26.27 -13.24 4.04
N THR A 183 24.95 -13.42 4.12
CA THR A 183 23.97 -12.69 3.31
C THR A 183 23.96 -11.19 3.60
N GLU A 184 24.20 -10.78 4.85
CA GLU A 184 24.37 -9.36 5.20
C GLU A 184 25.54 -8.73 4.43
N ARG A 185 26.69 -9.41 4.39
CA ARG A 185 27.86 -8.93 3.63
C ARG A 185 27.56 -8.84 2.14
N MET A 186 26.80 -9.79 1.59
CA MET A 186 26.32 -9.71 0.21
C MET A 186 25.39 -8.51 0.00
N ALA A 187 24.40 -8.30 0.87
CA ALA A 187 23.46 -7.18 0.78
C ALA A 187 24.21 -5.84 0.75
N LYS A 188 25.19 -5.66 1.65
CA LYS A 188 26.03 -4.45 1.69
C LYS A 188 26.89 -4.29 0.43
N ALA A 189 27.43 -5.36 -0.13
CA ALA A 189 28.18 -5.32 -1.38
C ALA A 189 27.30 -4.96 -2.58
N ILE A 190 26.12 -5.57 -2.68
CA ILE A 190 25.10 -5.23 -3.68
C ILE A 190 24.74 -3.74 -3.58
N CYS A 191 24.51 -3.23 -2.36
CA CYS A 191 24.22 -1.82 -2.12
C CYS A 191 25.35 -0.90 -2.60
N ARG A 192 26.63 -1.23 -2.35
CA ARG A 192 27.77 -0.48 -2.91
C ARG A 192 27.76 -0.47 -4.44
N GLY A 193 27.38 -1.58 -5.05
CA GLY A 193 27.19 -1.67 -6.51
C GLY A 193 26.10 -0.73 -7.03
N ILE A 194 24.95 -0.70 -6.35
CA ILE A 194 23.82 0.19 -6.68
C ILE A 194 24.24 1.66 -6.51
N GLU A 195 24.87 2.00 -5.39
CA GLU A 195 25.38 3.34 -5.08
C GLU A 195 26.37 3.84 -6.12
N ALA A 196 27.27 2.97 -6.57
CA ALA A 196 28.28 3.33 -7.55
C ALA A 196 27.73 3.56 -8.98
N GLU A 197 26.46 3.24 -9.23
CA GLU A 197 25.73 3.66 -10.42
C GLU A 197 24.92 4.95 -10.18
N GLY A 198 25.01 5.56 -9.00
CA GLY A 198 24.27 6.77 -8.61
C GLY A 198 22.79 6.52 -8.35
N MET A 199 22.40 5.28 -8.00
CA MET A 199 21.02 4.89 -7.78
C MET A 199 20.67 4.94 -6.28
N PRO A 200 19.63 5.69 -5.86
CA PRO A 200 19.15 5.66 -4.48
C PRO A 200 18.67 4.27 -4.07
N PHE A 201 18.93 3.88 -2.83
CA PHE A 201 18.41 2.63 -2.27
C PHE A 201 18.09 2.74 -0.78
N LYS A 202 17.25 1.81 -0.30
CA LYS A 202 17.03 1.56 1.13
C LYS A 202 17.32 0.10 1.46
N LEU A 203 18.03 -0.12 2.56
CA LEU A 203 18.42 -1.45 3.04
C LEU A 203 17.67 -1.77 4.34
N PHE A 204 16.94 -2.88 4.34
CA PHE A 204 16.15 -3.34 5.47
C PHE A 204 16.61 -4.72 5.94
N TYR A 205 16.83 -4.82 7.25
CA TYR A 205 17.03 -6.08 7.94
C TYR A 205 15.70 -6.51 8.58
N THR A 206 15.18 -7.67 8.21
CA THR A 206 13.85 -8.12 8.66
C THR A 206 13.72 -8.29 10.17
N GLY A 207 14.83 -8.48 10.89
CA GLY A 207 14.82 -8.61 12.34
C GLY A 207 14.48 -7.32 13.11
N VAL A 208 14.46 -6.16 12.45
CA VAL A 208 14.13 -4.87 13.07
C VAL A 208 13.21 -3.97 12.23
N ALA A 209 13.07 -4.25 10.94
CA ALA A 209 12.23 -3.45 10.05
C ALA A 209 10.74 -3.71 10.30
N ASP A 210 9.93 -2.65 10.25
CA ASP A 210 8.48 -2.78 10.18
C ASP A 210 8.06 -3.17 8.76
N LEU A 211 7.14 -4.15 8.67
CA LEU A 211 6.64 -4.67 7.40
C LEU A 211 5.98 -3.57 6.56
N ASN A 212 5.15 -2.74 7.19
CA ASN A 212 4.35 -1.73 6.50
C ASN A 212 5.22 -0.59 5.98
N ASP A 213 6.27 -0.21 6.72
CA ASP A 213 7.28 0.74 6.25
C ASP A 213 8.01 0.20 5.02
N VAL A 214 8.39 -1.08 5.01
CA VAL A 214 9.01 -1.70 3.84
C VAL A 214 8.06 -1.70 2.64
N MET A 215 6.80 -2.08 2.80
CA MET A 215 5.81 -2.05 1.71
C MET A 215 5.57 -0.64 1.17
N THR A 216 5.62 0.36 2.05
CA THR A 216 5.54 1.78 1.67
C THR A 216 6.71 2.18 0.78
N GLU A 217 7.92 1.72 1.09
CA GLU A 217 9.09 1.97 0.25
C GLU A 217 9.07 1.15 -1.04
N VAL A 218 8.50 -0.06 -1.03
CA VAL A 218 8.28 -0.86 -2.25
C VAL A 218 7.30 -0.17 -3.20
N LEU A 219 6.27 0.52 -2.68
CA LEU A 219 5.38 1.33 -3.53
C LEU A 219 6.17 2.38 -4.31
N LYS A 220 7.07 3.11 -3.63
CA LYS A 220 7.89 4.18 -4.22
C LYS A 220 8.93 3.63 -5.20
N ALA A 221 9.64 2.57 -4.82
CA ALA A 221 10.79 2.07 -5.56
C ALA A 221 10.43 1.24 -6.80
N LYS A 222 11.22 1.35 -7.86
CA LYS A 222 11.09 0.50 -9.06
C LYS A 222 11.70 -0.89 -8.85
N GLY A 223 12.84 -0.95 -8.17
CA GLY A 223 13.60 -2.18 -7.94
C GLY A 223 13.37 -2.76 -6.55
N PHE A 224 13.23 -4.09 -6.47
CA PHE A 224 13.16 -4.83 -5.22
C PHE A 224 14.15 -6.00 -5.21
N LEU A 225 15.08 -6.00 -4.27
CA LEU A 225 16.03 -7.09 -4.04
C LEU A 225 15.72 -7.76 -2.72
N VAL A 226 15.68 -9.08 -2.73
CA VAL A 226 15.43 -9.87 -1.52
C VAL A 226 16.49 -10.93 -1.32
N GLY A 227 16.95 -11.14 -0.09
CA GLY A 227 17.95 -12.16 0.15
C GLY A 227 17.94 -12.82 1.52
N CYS A 228 18.25 -14.10 1.55
CA CYS A 228 18.46 -14.86 2.79
C CYS A 228 19.45 -16.01 2.57
N PRO A 229 20.03 -16.56 3.65
CA PRO A 229 20.63 -17.88 3.58
C PRO A 229 19.56 -18.94 3.25
N THR A 230 19.99 -20.06 2.67
CA THR A 230 19.14 -21.26 2.59
C THR A 230 19.04 -21.90 3.99
N LEU A 231 17.83 -22.08 4.49
CA LEU A 231 17.52 -22.73 5.77
C LEU A 231 16.58 -23.91 5.53
N ASN A 232 17.03 -25.14 5.83
CA ASN A 232 16.24 -26.37 5.65
C ASN A 232 15.61 -26.50 4.25
N ASN A 233 16.44 -26.32 3.21
CA ASN A 233 16.01 -26.31 1.79
C ASN A 233 14.94 -25.24 1.47
N ASN A 234 14.80 -24.22 2.32
CA ASN A 234 13.79 -23.17 2.23
C ASN A 234 14.40 -21.76 2.48
N ILE A 235 13.56 -20.74 2.40
CA ILE A 235 13.89 -19.36 2.78
C ILE A 235 13.82 -19.18 4.31
N MET A 236 14.35 -18.07 4.83
CA MET A 236 14.17 -17.74 6.24
C MET A 236 12.70 -17.37 6.56
N PRO A 237 12.12 -17.88 7.67
CA PRO A 237 10.73 -17.60 8.04
C PRO A 237 10.41 -16.10 8.17
N SER A 238 11.38 -15.30 8.59
CA SER A 238 11.26 -13.84 8.73
C SER A 238 10.94 -13.10 7.43
N LEU A 239 11.26 -13.69 6.27
CA LEU A 239 10.92 -13.12 4.96
C LEU A 239 9.55 -13.54 4.45
N ALA A 240 8.94 -14.59 5.03
CA ALA A 240 7.65 -15.07 4.58
C ALA A 240 6.56 -13.98 4.64
N PRO A 241 6.42 -13.18 5.72
CA PRO A 241 5.44 -12.10 5.78
C PRO A 241 5.62 -11.08 4.65
N TYR A 242 6.86 -10.69 4.35
CA TYR A 242 7.16 -9.70 3.31
C TYR A 242 6.72 -10.17 1.92
N LEU A 243 7.02 -11.43 1.58
CA LEU A 243 6.70 -11.99 0.26
C LEU A 243 5.20 -12.28 0.11
N GLU A 244 4.56 -12.75 1.18
CA GLU A 244 3.11 -12.98 1.20
C GLU A 244 2.33 -11.66 1.11
N GLU A 245 2.78 -10.62 1.83
CA GLU A 245 2.18 -9.29 1.79
C GLU A 245 2.33 -8.66 0.41
N MET A 246 3.54 -8.68 -0.18
CA MET A 246 3.75 -8.21 -1.56
C MET A 246 2.84 -8.92 -2.57
N ARG A 247 2.60 -10.23 -2.39
CA ARG A 247 1.69 -11.00 -3.24
C ARG A 247 0.24 -10.55 -3.09
N GLY A 248 -0.18 -10.23 -1.87
CA GLY A 248 -1.51 -9.67 -1.59
C GLY A 248 -1.69 -8.27 -2.19
N LEU A 249 -0.69 -7.41 -1.99
CA LEU A 249 -0.68 -6.01 -2.42
C LEU A 249 -0.58 -5.82 -3.93
N ARG A 250 0.04 -6.76 -4.65
CA ARG A 250 0.14 -6.78 -6.13
C ARG A 250 0.71 -5.47 -6.71
N PHE A 251 1.87 -5.07 -6.21
CA PHE A 251 2.55 -3.87 -6.69
C PHE A 251 2.76 -3.89 -8.22
N LEU A 252 2.42 -2.78 -8.86
CA LEU A 252 2.49 -2.66 -10.31
C LEU A 252 3.92 -2.35 -10.78
N ASN A 253 4.30 -2.93 -11.92
CA ASN A 253 5.49 -2.58 -12.69
C ASN A 253 6.83 -2.68 -11.93
N LYS A 254 6.93 -3.57 -10.94
CA LYS A 254 8.16 -3.80 -10.17
C LYS A 254 9.09 -4.79 -10.86
N ILE A 255 10.39 -4.57 -10.70
CA ILE A 255 11.43 -5.51 -11.12
C ILE A 255 12.23 -5.96 -9.92
N GLY A 256 12.79 -7.17 -9.97
CA GLY A 256 13.53 -7.71 -8.84
C GLY A 256 14.57 -8.76 -9.20
N ALA A 257 15.31 -9.15 -8.17
CA ALA A 257 16.24 -10.26 -8.21
C ALA A 257 16.50 -10.77 -6.78
N ALA A 258 16.93 -12.02 -6.65
CA ALA A 258 17.22 -12.63 -5.37
C ALA A 258 18.73 -12.77 -5.11
N PHE A 259 19.12 -12.87 -3.84
CA PHE A 259 20.49 -13.20 -3.47
C PHE A 259 20.55 -14.01 -2.18
N GLY A 260 21.66 -14.71 -1.92
CA GLY A 260 21.74 -15.50 -0.71
C GLY A 260 23.02 -16.30 -0.53
N THR A 261 23.24 -16.76 0.70
CA THR A 261 24.30 -17.75 0.98
C THR A 261 23.70 -19.14 1.14
N TYR A 262 24.52 -20.18 1.00
CA TYR A 262 24.10 -21.55 1.27
C TYR A 262 25.24 -22.41 1.76
N GLY A 263 24.92 -23.54 2.41
CA GLY A 263 25.93 -24.48 2.91
C GLY A 263 26.21 -25.66 1.98
N TRP A 264 25.18 -26.18 1.32
CA TRP A 264 25.31 -27.33 0.41
C TRP A 264 24.30 -27.28 -0.74
N SER A 265 23.00 -27.30 -0.46
CA SER A 265 21.94 -27.50 -1.48
C SER A 265 21.50 -26.21 -2.21
N GLY A 266 21.35 -25.10 -1.48
CA GLY A 266 21.23 -23.75 -2.05
C GLY A 266 19.92 -23.39 -2.76
N GLU A 267 18.78 -23.94 -2.31
CA GLU A 267 17.45 -23.69 -2.88
C GLU A 267 16.89 -22.30 -2.59
N GLY A 268 17.41 -21.61 -1.58
CA GLY A 268 16.84 -20.35 -1.07
C GLY A 268 16.66 -19.29 -2.15
N VAL A 269 17.68 -19.07 -3.00
CA VAL A 269 17.62 -18.06 -4.08
C VAL A 269 16.55 -18.39 -5.10
N LYS A 270 16.45 -19.65 -5.54
CA LYS A 270 15.42 -20.09 -6.49
C LYS A 270 14.01 -19.89 -5.92
N ARG A 271 13.80 -20.22 -4.64
CA ARG A 271 12.51 -20.02 -3.97
C ARG A 271 12.14 -18.54 -3.83
N LEU A 272 13.13 -17.69 -3.60
CA LEU A 272 12.92 -16.24 -3.59
C LEU A 272 12.50 -15.73 -4.97
N GLU A 273 13.15 -16.17 -6.05
CA GLU A 273 12.76 -15.81 -7.42
C GLU A 273 11.31 -16.24 -7.73
N GLU A 274 10.95 -17.49 -7.41
CA GLU A 274 9.58 -17.98 -7.56
C GLU A 274 8.56 -17.17 -6.74
N ALA A 275 8.94 -16.70 -5.54
CA ALA A 275 8.09 -15.87 -4.71
C ALA A 275 7.91 -14.45 -5.29
N LEU A 276 8.98 -13.86 -5.85
CA LEU A 276 8.93 -12.57 -6.55
C LEU A 276 7.97 -12.63 -7.75
N GLU A 277 8.08 -13.68 -8.57
CA GLU A 277 7.20 -13.87 -9.73
C GLU A 277 5.73 -14.02 -9.31
N LYS A 278 5.46 -14.82 -8.27
CA LYS A 278 4.10 -14.93 -7.69
C LYS A 278 3.57 -13.60 -7.16
N ALA A 279 4.45 -12.73 -6.68
CA ALA A 279 4.13 -11.37 -6.25
C ALA A 279 4.11 -10.35 -7.40
N THR A 280 4.09 -10.79 -8.66
CA THR A 280 4.07 -9.94 -9.87
C THR A 280 5.31 -9.05 -10.03
N VAL A 281 6.40 -9.35 -9.32
CA VAL A 281 7.69 -8.70 -9.50
C VAL A 281 8.45 -9.43 -10.60
N LYS A 282 8.77 -8.73 -11.69
CA LYS A 282 9.51 -9.31 -12.81
C LYS A 282 10.96 -9.56 -12.39
N VAL A 283 11.41 -10.83 -12.39
CA VAL A 283 12.82 -11.15 -12.20
C VAL A 283 13.60 -10.77 -13.46
N VAL A 284 14.57 -9.86 -13.33
CA VAL A 284 15.27 -9.27 -14.49
C VAL A 284 16.74 -9.70 -14.61
N GLN A 285 17.27 -10.38 -13.61
CA GLN A 285 18.56 -11.06 -13.70
C GLN A 285 18.56 -12.29 -12.79
N PRO A 286 19.30 -13.35 -13.15
CA PRO A 286 19.43 -14.53 -12.30
C PRO A 286 20.02 -14.17 -10.94
N GLY A 287 19.45 -14.70 -9.87
CA GLY A 287 19.89 -14.43 -8.52
C GLY A 287 21.29 -14.96 -8.21
N ILE A 288 22.01 -14.26 -7.32
CA ILE A 288 23.38 -14.61 -6.95
C ILE A 288 23.40 -15.43 -5.66
N LYS A 289 24.04 -16.60 -5.70
CA LYS A 289 24.23 -17.46 -4.52
C LYS A 289 25.70 -17.74 -4.24
N ILE A 290 26.11 -17.62 -2.98
CA ILE A 290 27.50 -17.83 -2.54
C ILE A 290 27.58 -18.97 -1.52
N LEU A 291 28.55 -19.86 -1.71
CA LEU A 291 28.81 -20.97 -0.79
C LEU A 291 29.47 -20.45 0.50
N PHE A 292 28.89 -20.79 1.65
CA PHE A 292 29.35 -20.39 2.98
C PHE A 292 29.55 -18.87 3.13
N LYS A 293 30.76 -18.47 3.56
CA LYS A 293 31.12 -17.08 3.87
C LYS A 293 31.74 -16.45 2.62
N PRO A 294 31.17 -15.34 2.09
CA PRO A 294 31.73 -14.66 0.92
C PRO A 294 33.19 -14.23 1.12
N ASN A 295 34.05 -14.54 0.17
CA ASN A 295 35.40 -13.98 0.08
C ASN A 295 35.38 -12.63 -0.66
N ASP A 296 36.54 -12.03 -0.92
CA ASP A 296 36.60 -10.71 -1.57
C ASP A 296 36.19 -10.75 -3.04
N GLU A 297 36.41 -11.86 -3.74
CA GLU A 297 35.96 -12.05 -5.13
C GLU A 297 34.44 -12.21 -5.22
N ASP A 298 33.83 -12.93 -4.26
CA ASP A 298 32.39 -13.05 -4.12
C ASP A 298 31.75 -11.68 -3.87
N LEU A 299 32.38 -10.84 -3.04
CA LEU A 299 31.89 -9.49 -2.76
C LEU A 299 32.02 -8.57 -3.97
N LYS A 300 33.09 -8.67 -4.76
CA LYS A 300 33.20 -7.96 -6.05
C LYS A 300 32.11 -8.40 -7.02
N SER A 301 31.77 -9.70 -7.04
CA SER A 301 30.68 -10.23 -7.85
C SER A 301 29.31 -9.70 -7.40
N CYS A 302 29.11 -9.56 -6.08
CA CYS A 302 27.92 -8.92 -5.49
C CYS A 302 27.82 -7.43 -5.85
N GLU A 303 28.93 -6.70 -5.83
CA GLU A 303 28.96 -5.31 -6.30
C GLU A 303 28.60 -5.20 -7.78
N GLN A 304 29.17 -6.06 -8.63
CA GLN A 304 28.82 -6.09 -10.05
C GLN A 304 27.35 -6.46 -10.28
N PHE A 305 26.81 -7.38 -9.47
CA PHE A 305 25.39 -7.73 -9.48
C PHE A 305 24.50 -6.50 -9.20
N GLY A 306 24.85 -5.71 -8.17
CA GLY A 306 24.16 -4.47 -7.83
C GLY A 306 24.23 -3.41 -8.93
N ARG A 307 25.39 -3.24 -9.57
CA ARG A 307 25.56 -2.34 -10.73
C ARG A 307 24.66 -2.71 -11.89
N ASN A 308 24.64 -4.00 -12.24
CA ASN A 308 23.81 -4.51 -13.32
C ASN A 308 22.32 -4.27 -13.02
N PHE A 309 21.89 -4.55 -11.79
CA PHE A 309 20.51 -4.35 -11.38
C PHE A 309 20.10 -2.87 -11.45
N ALA A 310 20.95 -1.95 -10.98
CA ALA A 310 20.69 -0.51 -11.06
C ALA A 310 20.52 -0.02 -12.51
N LYS A 311 21.31 -0.54 -13.46
CA LYS A 311 21.14 -0.24 -14.90
C LYS A 311 19.79 -0.70 -15.42
N GLN A 312 19.33 -1.89 -15.02
CA GLN A 312 18.02 -2.42 -15.41
C GLN A 312 16.85 -1.63 -14.80
N VAL A 313 17.02 -1.15 -13.56
CA VAL A 313 16.05 -0.25 -12.92
C VAL A 313 15.93 1.04 -13.73
N ARG A 314 17.06 1.67 -14.07
CA ARG A 314 17.09 2.90 -14.86
C ARG A 314 16.42 2.72 -16.23
N SER A 315 16.70 1.62 -16.93
CA SER A 315 16.10 1.35 -18.24
C SER A 315 14.61 1.01 -18.16
N SER A 316 14.10 0.61 -17.00
CA SER A 316 12.69 0.26 -16.80
C SER A 316 11.83 1.45 -16.31
N CYS A 317 12.46 2.58 -16.00
CA CYS A 317 11.80 3.84 -15.61
C CYS A 317 11.67 4.84 -16.78
N GLY A 318 12.47 4.67 -17.84
CA GLY A 318 12.33 5.40 -19.11
C GLY A 318 11.27 4.77 -20.00
#